data_AF-A0A3R7VIN9-F1
#
_entry.id   AF-A0A3R7VIN9-F1
#
_cell.length_a   1.000
_cell.length_b   1.000
_cell.length_c   1.000
_cell.angle_alpha   90.00
_cell.angle_beta   90.00
_cell.angle_gamma   90.00
#
_symmetry.space_group_name_H-M   'P 1'
#
loop_
_entity.id
_entity.type
_entity.pdbx_description
1 polymer ?
#
loop_
_entity_poly.entity_id
_entity_poly.type
_entity_poly.pdbx_seq_one_letter_code
_entity_poly.pdbx_strand_id
1 'polypeptide(L)'
;MTDEEAATSQNYAEQSRQFEQLLIQRQKWLGDAAHELRGPLNAAAMSLNIVTRRDDLPDGVHATLRNAERHLLHMSDLVRDMFDTAKLENDAFELSMTADVAVHEIVAEIAEEFAAYPDVLSLRSVPDRTITATLDRDRIRQVVRNVVSNAAKY
;
A
#
# COMPACT_ATOMS: atom_id res chain seq x y z
N MET A 1 4.78 -23.95 -46.21
CA MET A 1 5.38 -24.03 -44.88
C MET A 1 6.78 -24.52 -45.05
N THR A 2 7.72 -23.59 -45.18
CA THR A 2 9.15 -23.88 -45.34
C THR A 2 9.77 -24.10 -43.96
N ASP A 3 10.85 -24.89 -43.88
CA ASP A 3 11.60 -25.11 -42.62
C ASP A 3 12.06 -23.79 -41.96
N GLU A 4 12.21 -22.73 -42.77
CA GLU A 4 12.55 -21.38 -42.34
C GLU A 4 11.42 -20.68 -41.53
N GLU A 5 10.15 -20.87 -41.93
CA GLU A 5 8.99 -20.34 -41.20
C GLU A 5 8.80 -21.07 -39.85
N ALA A 6 9.10 -22.37 -39.82
CA ALA A 6 9.04 -23.19 -38.62
C ALA A 6 10.16 -22.83 -37.63
N ALA A 7 11.40 -22.67 -38.10
CA ALA A 7 12.53 -22.24 -37.28
C ALA A 7 12.34 -20.82 -36.72
N THR A 8 11.78 -19.91 -37.52
CA THR A 8 11.50 -18.54 -37.09
C THR A 8 10.38 -18.52 -36.04
N SER A 9 9.30 -19.28 -36.24
CA SER A 9 8.21 -19.39 -35.27
C SER A 9 8.66 -20.03 -33.95
N GLN A 10 9.54 -21.03 -34.00
CA GLN A 10 10.13 -21.63 -32.80
C GLN A 10 11.01 -20.63 -32.03
N ASN A 11 11.84 -19.86 -32.73
CA ASN A 11 12.70 -18.84 -32.12
C ASN A 11 11.86 -17.73 -31.45
N TYR A 12 10.80 -17.24 -32.11
CA TYR A 12 9.86 -16.28 -31.50
C TYR A 12 9.16 -16.86 -30.26
N ALA A 13 8.73 -18.12 -30.30
CA ALA A 13 8.09 -18.78 -29.16
C ALA A 13 9.06 -18.98 -27.99
N GLU A 14 10.35 -19.15 -28.25
CA GLU A 14 11.38 -19.26 -27.22
C GLU A 14 11.74 -17.89 -26.62
N GLN A 15 11.88 -16.86 -27.45
CA GLN A 15 12.07 -15.47 -27.00
C GLN A 15 10.89 -14.98 -26.15
N SER A 16 9.65 -15.27 -26.57
CA SER A 16 8.45 -14.91 -25.81
C SER A 16 8.44 -15.58 -24.43
N ARG A 17 8.80 -16.87 -24.35
CA ARG A 17 8.89 -17.59 -23.08
C ARG A 17 9.98 -17.04 -22.17
N GLN A 18 11.15 -16.70 -22.71
CA GLN A 18 12.22 -16.06 -21.92
C GLN A 18 11.78 -14.70 -21.39
N PHE A 19 11.09 -13.91 -22.20
CA PHE A 19 10.56 -12.62 -21.80
C PHE A 19 9.51 -12.75 -20.69
N GLU A 20 8.56 -13.68 -20.82
CA GLU A 20 7.59 -13.99 -19.76
C GLU A 20 8.27 -14.42 -18.45
N GLN A 21 9.30 -15.27 -18.52
CA GLN A 21 10.05 -15.67 -17.33
C GLN A 21 10.76 -14.50 -16.66
N LEU A 22 11.35 -13.58 -17.43
CA LEU A 22 11.97 -12.37 -16.90
C LEU A 22 10.94 -11.45 -16.24
N LEU A 23 9.75 -11.31 -16.81
CA LEU A 23 8.66 -10.54 -16.20
C LEU A 23 8.24 -11.13 -14.86
N ILE A 24 8.01 -12.45 -14.80
CA ILE A 24 7.64 -13.14 -13.55
C ILE A 24 8.72 -12.96 -12.48
N GLN A 25 10.00 -13.12 -12.82
CA GLN A 25 11.10 -12.92 -11.87
C GLN A 25 11.18 -11.48 -11.37
N ARG A 26 11.08 -10.50 -12.27
CA ARG A 26 11.07 -9.08 -11.92
C ARG A 26 9.93 -8.77 -10.95
N GLN A 27 8.74 -9.32 -11.20
CA GLN A 27 7.58 -9.07 -10.37
C GLN A 27 7.70 -9.69 -8.99
N LYS A 28 8.20 -10.94 -8.89
CA LYS A 28 8.48 -11.58 -7.62
C LYS A 28 9.49 -10.77 -6.80
N TRP A 29 10.58 -10.36 -7.43
CA TRP A 29 11.62 -9.54 -6.76
C TRP A 29 11.06 -8.21 -6.23
N LEU A 30 10.21 -7.54 -7.01
CA LEU A 30 9.52 -6.32 -6.55
C LEU A 30 8.62 -6.62 -5.35
N GLY A 31 7.83 -7.69 -5.37
CA GLY A 31 7.00 -8.10 -4.24
C GLY A 31 7.82 -8.38 -2.96
N ASP A 32 8.92 -9.11 -3.11
CA ASP A 32 9.81 -9.49 -2.00
C ASP A 32 10.49 -8.25 -1.39
N ALA A 33 11.05 -7.37 -2.24
CA ALA A 33 11.66 -6.12 -1.80
C ALA A 33 10.66 -5.21 -1.06
N ALA A 34 9.39 -5.18 -1.48
CA ALA A 34 8.33 -4.44 -0.78
C ALA A 34 8.11 -4.94 0.65
N HIS A 35 8.06 -6.26 0.79
CA HIS A 35 7.84 -6.90 2.08
C HIS A 35 9.03 -6.68 3.01
N GLU A 36 10.24 -6.85 2.49
CA GLU A 36 11.49 -6.63 3.22
C GLU A 36 11.69 -5.17 3.64
N LEU A 37 11.23 -4.19 2.85
CA LEU A 37 11.32 -2.77 3.21
C LEU A 37 10.25 -2.33 4.23
N ARG A 38 9.08 -2.99 4.24
CA ARG A 38 8.01 -2.68 5.19
C ARG A 38 8.43 -2.93 6.64
N GLY A 39 9.17 -4.01 6.89
CA GLY A 39 9.70 -4.36 8.21
C GLY A 39 10.55 -3.25 8.86
N PRO A 40 11.67 -2.84 8.27
CA PRO A 40 12.56 -1.82 8.82
C PRO A 40 11.88 -0.44 8.92
N LEU A 41 11.02 -0.08 7.96
CA LEU A 41 10.26 1.18 8.04
C LEU A 41 9.28 1.20 9.22
N ASN A 42 8.56 0.09 9.44
CA ASN A 42 7.68 -0.05 10.60
C ASN A 42 8.47 -0.03 11.92
N ALA A 43 9.63 -0.68 11.98
CA ALA A 43 10.50 -0.66 13.16
C ALA A 43 11.01 0.76 13.46
N ALA A 44 11.39 1.53 12.44
CA ALA A 44 11.80 2.92 12.57
C ALA A 44 10.65 3.81 13.06
N ALA A 45 9.45 3.65 12.49
CA ALA A 45 8.25 4.37 12.91
C ALA A 45 7.88 4.07 14.37
N MET A 46 7.92 2.80 14.79
CA MET A 46 7.68 2.40 16.17
C MET A 46 8.72 2.98 17.13
N SER A 47 10.01 2.95 16.74
CA SER A 47 11.08 3.53 17.55
C SER A 47 10.89 5.02 17.77
N LEU A 48 10.48 5.76 16.73
CA LEU A 48 10.12 7.16 16.88
C LEU A 48 8.90 7.34 17.78
N ASN A 49 7.82 6.57 17.57
CA ASN A 49 6.60 6.69 18.36
C ASN A 49 6.86 6.52 19.86
N ILE A 50 7.75 5.60 20.25
CA ILE A 50 8.18 5.41 21.65
C ILE A 50 8.83 6.69 22.20
N VAL A 51 9.71 7.32 21.43
CA VAL A 51 10.42 8.53 21.86
C VAL A 51 9.49 9.74 21.87
N THR A 52 8.58 9.88 20.90
CA THR A 52 7.66 11.02 20.80
C THR A 52 6.64 11.06 21.94
N ARG A 53 6.38 9.92 22.62
CA ARG A 53 5.47 9.81 23.78
C ARG A 53 6.10 10.23 25.11
N ARG A 54 7.38 10.59 25.13
CA ARG A 54 8.05 11.03 26.35
C ARG A 54 7.76 12.50 26.62
N ASP A 55 7.15 12.81 27.76
CA ASP A 55 6.81 14.18 28.15
C ASP A 55 8.01 15.01 28.67
N ASP A 56 9.18 14.39 28.80
CA ASP A 56 10.41 15.03 29.32
C ASP A 56 11.29 15.65 28.23
N LEU A 57 10.82 15.72 26.98
CA LEU A 57 11.58 16.26 25.86
C LEU A 57 11.31 17.76 25.67
N PRO A 58 12.34 18.56 25.30
CA PRO A 58 12.12 19.95 24.90
C PRO A 58 11.16 20.08 23.71
N ASP A 59 10.32 21.12 23.68
CA ASP A 59 9.32 21.33 22.61
C ASP A 59 9.90 21.27 21.18
N GLY A 60 11.10 21.85 20.98
CA GLY A 60 11.80 21.81 19.70
C GLY A 60 12.22 20.40 19.27
N VAL A 61 12.53 19.52 20.23
CA VAL A 61 12.84 18.11 19.98
C VAL A 61 11.56 17.36 19.64
N HIS A 62 10.46 17.57 20.37
CA HIS A 62 9.16 17.01 20.03
C HIS A 62 8.70 17.37 18.62
N ALA A 63 8.82 18.65 18.23
CA ALA A 63 8.46 19.10 16.89
C ALA A 63 9.31 18.41 15.80
N THR A 64 10.61 18.25 16.04
CA THR A 64 11.54 17.57 15.13
C THR A 64 11.19 16.09 14.97
N LEU A 65 10.91 15.39 16.09
CA LEU A 65 10.53 13.97 16.08
C LEU A 65 9.21 13.73 15.37
N ARG A 66 8.18 14.55 15.61
CA ARG A 66 6.92 14.49 14.87
C ARG A 66 7.14 14.69 13.36
N ASN A 67 8.06 15.59 12.99
CA ASN A 67 8.37 15.80 11.58
C ASN A 67 9.08 14.58 10.95
N ALA A 68 10.02 13.96 11.65
CA ALA A 68 10.68 12.73 11.22
C ALA A 68 9.69 11.57 11.07
N GLU A 69 8.75 11.41 12.01
CA GLU A 69 7.69 10.40 11.95
C GLU A 69 6.81 10.58 10.70
N ARG A 70 6.38 11.82 10.40
CA ARG A 70 5.63 12.12 9.16
C ARG A 70 6.41 11.76 7.90
N HIS A 71 7.70 12.07 7.83
CA HIS A 71 8.52 11.70 6.66
C HIS A 71 8.68 10.19 6.49
N LEU A 72 8.85 9.44 7.58
CA LEU A 72 8.95 7.97 7.51
C LEU A 72 7.64 7.30 7.11
N LEU A 73 6.51 7.81 7.60
CA LEU A 73 5.19 7.38 7.16
C LEU A 73 4.99 7.68 5.67
N HIS A 74 5.38 8.87 5.21
CA HIS A 74 5.33 9.22 3.81
C HIS A 74 6.23 8.32 2.93
N MET A 75 7.45 8.01 3.38
CA MET A 75 8.33 7.06 2.69
C MET A 75 7.71 5.66 2.62
N SER A 76 7.08 5.20 3.70
CA SER A 76 6.36 3.93 3.72
C SER A 76 5.23 3.88 2.70
N ASP A 77 4.49 4.99 2.57
CA ASP A 77 3.44 5.13 1.57
C ASP A 77 4.02 5.13 0.14
N LEU A 78 5.08 5.91 -0.14
CA LEU A 78 5.74 5.94 -1.46
C LEU A 78 6.31 4.57 -1.87
N VAL A 79 6.95 3.87 -0.95
CA VAL A 79 7.49 2.53 -1.19
C VAL A 79 6.35 1.57 -1.52
N ARG A 80 5.26 1.60 -0.73
CA ARG A 80 4.07 0.79 -0.99
C ARG A 80 3.47 1.08 -2.37
N ASP A 81 3.27 2.35 -2.70
CA ASP A 81 2.67 2.78 -3.98
C ASP A 81 3.55 2.40 -5.17
N MET A 82 4.87 2.53 -5.06
CA MET A 82 5.82 2.10 -6.10
C MET A 82 5.68 0.60 -6.38
N PHE A 83 5.57 -0.22 -5.33
CA PHE A 83 5.45 -1.67 -5.50
C PHE A 83 4.06 -2.11 -5.97
N ASP A 84 2.99 -1.48 -5.49
CA ASP A 84 1.64 -1.75 -5.99
C ASP A 84 1.51 -1.35 -7.48
N THR A 85 2.08 -0.21 -7.87
CA THR A 85 2.15 0.21 -9.29
C THR A 85 2.88 -0.83 -10.14
N ALA A 86 4.04 -1.28 -9.67
CA ALA A 86 4.81 -2.27 -10.40
C ALA A 86 4.11 -3.64 -10.49
N LYS A 87 3.25 -3.99 -9.53
CA LYS A 87 2.39 -5.19 -9.64
C LYS A 87 1.25 -5.00 -10.63
N LEU A 88 0.63 -3.82 -10.67
CA LEU A 88 -0.45 -3.48 -11.60
C LEU A 88 0.03 -3.47 -13.05
N GLU A 89 1.20 -2.88 -13.33
CA GLU A 89 1.77 -2.81 -14.69
C GLU A 89 2.11 -4.17 -15.31
N ASN A 90 2.27 -5.22 -14.48
CA ASN A 90 2.64 -6.56 -14.92
C ASN A 90 1.49 -7.58 -14.81
N ASP A 91 0.23 -7.11 -14.73
CA ASP A 91 -0.98 -7.95 -14.74
C ASP A 91 -1.05 -9.05 -13.67
N ALA A 92 -0.22 -8.97 -12.63
CA ALA A 92 -0.19 -9.96 -11.56
C ALA A 92 -0.41 -9.31 -10.19
N PHE A 93 -1.30 -8.32 -10.21
CA PHE A 93 -1.97 -7.82 -9.03
C PHE A 93 -3.13 -8.77 -8.67
N GLU A 94 -2.91 -9.62 -7.67
CA GLU A 94 -3.94 -10.55 -7.18
C GLU A 94 -4.73 -9.93 -6.01
N LEU A 95 -6.04 -10.13 -6.02
CA LEU A 95 -6.94 -9.72 -4.94
C LEU A 95 -7.24 -10.90 -4.01
N SER A 96 -7.06 -10.69 -2.71
CA SER A 96 -7.45 -11.65 -1.68
C SER A 96 -8.91 -11.45 -1.30
N MET A 97 -9.82 -11.98 -2.12
CA MET A 97 -11.26 -11.80 -1.94
C MET A 97 -11.77 -12.59 -0.73
N THR A 98 -12.33 -11.88 0.25
CA THR A 98 -12.95 -12.46 1.45
C THR A 98 -14.45 -12.18 1.43
N ALA A 99 -15.29 -13.19 1.69
CA ALA A 99 -16.74 -13.04 1.77
C ALA A 99 -17.17 -12.41 3.11
N ASP A 100 -18.34 -11.78 3.11
CA ASP A 100 -18.99 -11.22 4.30
C ASP A 100 -18.16 -10.21 5.09
N VAL A 101 -17.26 -9.47 4.42
CA VAL A 101 -16.44 -8.45 5.10
C VAL A 101 -17.30 -7.25 5.48
N ALA A 102 -17.27 -6.91 6.77
CA ALA A 102 -17.93 -5.75 7.35
C ALA A 102 -17.30 -4.43 6.86
N VAL A 103 -17.92 -3.78 5.89
CA VAL A 103 -17.40 -2.53 5.28
C VAL A 103 -17.29 -1.40 6.31
N HIS A 104 -18.22 -1.35 7.26
CA HIS A 104 -18.26 -0.33 8.30
C HIS A 104 -17.03 -0.35 9.23
N GLU A 105 -16.44 -1.52 9.47
CA GLU A 105 -15.21 -1.64 10.26
C GLU A 105 -14.03 -0.96 9.56
N ILE A 106 -13.91 -1.15 8.24
CA ILE A 106 -12.86 -0.53 7.43
C ILE A 106 -12.98 0.99 7.50
N VAL A 107 -14.20 1.52 7.36
CA VAL A 107 -14.46 2.97 7.42
C VAL A 107 -14.21 3.52 8.83
N ALA A 108 -14.59 2.78 9.88
CA ALA A 108 -14.37 3.19 11.26
C ALA A 108 -12.88 3.28 11.60
N GLU A 109 -12.07 2.31 11.19
CA GLU A 109 -10.62 2.34 11.37
C GLU A 109 -9.97 3.56 10.71
N ILE A 110 -10.42 3.92 9.50
CA ILE A 110 -9.91 5.10 8.80
C ILE A 110 -10.40 6.38 9.48
N ALA A 111 -11.66 6.43 9.92
CA ALA A 111 -12.17 7.58 10.66
C ALA A 111 -11.38 7.82 11.96
N GLU A 112 -11.01 6.76 12.68
CA GLU A 112 -10.17 6.83 13.87
C GLU A 112 -8.73 7.28 13.53
N GLU A 113 -8.14 6.75 12.45
CA GLU A 113 -6.80 7.15 11.97
C GLU A 113 -6.70 8.66 11.71
N PHE A 114 -7.76 9.26 11.15
CA PHE A 114 -7.81 10.69 10.84
C PHE A 114 -8.45 11.55 11.94
N ALA A 115 -9.04 10.96 12.98
CA ALA A 115 -9.62 11.70 14.11
C ALA A 115 -8.58 12.53 14.88
N ALA A 116 -7.30 12.16 14.80
CA ALA A 116 -6.19 12.93 15.36
C ALA A 116 -5.90 14.26 14.62
N TYR A 117 -6.57 14.53 13.49
CA TYR A 117 -6.42 15.74 12.68
C TYR A 117 -7.75 16.50 12.51
N PRO A 118 -8.45 16.86 13.61
CA PRO A 118 -9.82 17.38 13.57
C PRO A 118 -9.96 18.74 12.86
N ASP A 119 -8.89 19.53 12.84
CA ASP A 119 -8.87 20.85 12.18
C ASP A 119 -8.76 20.76 10.65
N VAL A 120 -8.54 19.56 10.12
CA VAL A 120 -8.30 19.33 8.68
C VAL A 120 -9.49 18.66 8.01
N LEU A 121 -10.13 17.69 8.66
CA LEU A 121 -11.26 16.96 8.08
C LEU A 121 -12.25 16.49 9.14
N SER A 122 -13.55 16.59 8.83
CA SER A 122 -14.61 15.95 9.62
C SER A 122 -15.14 14.73 8.87
N LEU A 123 -14.80 13.54 9.37
CA LEU A 123 -15.32 12.28 8.84
C LEU A 123 -16.56 11.85 9.61
N ARG A 124 -17.67 11.65 8.90
CA ARG A 124 -18.90 11.09 9.46
C ARG A 124 -19.24 9.79 8.73
N SER A 125 -19.22 8.69 9.47
CA SER A 125 -19.78 7.42 9.00
C SER A 125 -21.30 7.46 9.23
N VAL A 126 -22.09 7.23 8.17
CA VAL A 126 -23.57 7.34 8.17
C VAL A 126 -24.33 6.02 7.92
N PRO A 127 -23.74 4.82 7.85
CA PRO A 127 -24.57 3.65 7.53
C PRO A 127 -25.48 3.30 8.72
N ASP A 128 -26.79 3.39 8.51
CA ASP A 128 -27.84 2.97 9.47
C ASP A 128 -27.98 1.45 9.59
N ARG A 129 -27.14 0.68 8.87
CA ARG A 129 -27.16 -0.79 8.84
C ARG A 129 -25.77 -1.37 8.57
N THR A 130 -25.53 -2.57 9.07
CA THR A 130 -24.34 -3.36 8.72
C THR A 130 -24.35 -3.69 7.23
N ILE A 131 -23.31 -3.26 6.52
CA ILE A 131 -23.07 -3.61 5.12
C ILE A 131 -21.92 -4.61 5.08
N THR A 132 -22.17 -5.79 4.49
CA THR A 132 -21.16 -6.79 4.19
C THR A 132 -20.97 -6.92 2.68
N ALA A 133 -19.76 -7.27 2.25
CA ALA A 133 -19.45 -7.48 0.84
C ALA A 133 -18.30 -8.49 0.67
N THR A 134 -18.25 -9.14 -0.50
CA THR A 134 -17.09 -9.94 -0.91
C THR A 134 -16.03 -9.02 -1.51
N LEU A 135 -14.93 -8.82 -0.80
CA LEU A 135 -13.89 -7.86 -1.18
C LEU A 135 -12.52 -8.22 -0.59
N ASP A 136 -11.48 -7.59 -1.11
CA ASP A 136 -10.17 -7.56 -0.47
C ASP A 136 -10.12 -6.38 0.53
N ARG A 137 -10.08 -6.71 1.82
CA ARG A 137 -10.16 -5.74 2.93
C ARG A 137 -9.03 -4.72 2.87
N ASP A 138 -7.80 -5.18 2.66
CA ASP A 138 -6.61 -4.33 2.71
C ASP A 138 -6.59 -3.37 1.52
N ARG A 139 -7.03 -3.84 0.35
CA ARG A 139 -7.14 -3.00 -0.85
C ARG A 139 -8.24 -1.97 -0.75
N ILE A 140 -9.41 -2.33 -0.23
CA ILE A 140 -10.48 -1.36 0.01
C ILE A 140 -10.06 -0.33 1.06
N ARG A 141 -9.40 -0.76 2.15
CA ARG A 141 -8.84 0.17 3.14
C ARG A 141 -7.86 1.16 2.49
N GLN A 142 -6.97 0.67 1.64
CA GLN A 142 -6.00 1.52 0.91
C GLN A 142 -6.69 2.54 0.01
N VAL A 143 -7.69 2.12 -0.78
CA VAL A 143 -8.45 3.02 -1.66
C VAL A 143 -9.12 4.13 -0.85
N VAL A 144 -9.85 3.77 0.21
CA VAL A 144 -10.57 4.76 1.04
C VAL A 144 -9.59 5.68 1.75
N ARG A 145 -8.50 5.15 2.32
CA ARG A 145 -7.43 5.95 2.96
C ARG A 145 -6.81 6.94 1.99
N ASN A 146 -6.54 6.54 0.75
CA ASN A 146 -5.95 7.43 -0.26
C ASN A 146 -6.89 8.58 -0.63
N VAL A 147 -8.19 8.30 -0.74
CA VAL A 147 -9.20 9.34 -1.00
C VAL A 147 -9.27 10.33 0.17
N VAL A 148 -9.35 9.83 1.40
CA VAL A 148 -9.40 10.67 2.62
C VAL A 148 -8.12 11.47 2.80
N SER A 149 -6.96 10.85 2.58
CA SER A 149 -5.66 11.53 2.64
C SER A 149 -5.56 12.65 1.62
N ASN A 150 -6.08 12.44 0.41
CA ASN A 150 -6.14 13.49 -0.60
C ASN A 150 -7.07 14.62 -0.19
N ALA A 151 -8.25 14.32 0.36
CA ALA A 151 -9.18 15.33 0.86
C ALA A 151 -8.63 16.13 2.05
N ALA A 152 -7.74 15.54 2.85
CA ALA A 152 -7.07 16.25 3.95
C ALA A 152 -5.93 17.17 3.44
N LYS A 153 -5.36 16.87 2.27
CA LYS A 153 -4.27 17.64 1.68
C LYS A 153 -4.76 18.79 0.80
N TYR A 154 -5.91 18.65 0.16
CA TYR A 154 -6.45 19.56 -0.87
C TYR A 154 -7.85 20.04 -0.49
#